data_AF-K0XR04-F1
#
_entry.id   AF-K0XR04-F1
#
_cell.length_a   1.000
_cell.length_b   1.000
_cell.length_c   1.000
_cell.angle_alpha   90.00
_cell.angle_beta   90.00
_cell.angle_gamma   90.00
#
_symmetry.space_group_name_H-M   'P 1'
#
loop_
_entity.id
_entity.type
_entity.pdbx_description
1 polymer ?
#
loop_
_entity_poly.entity_id
_entity_poly.type
_entity_poly.pdbx_seq_one_letter_code
_entity_poly.pdbx_strand_id
1 'polypeptide(L)'
;MKLGDVWFSAIAEAENSDRMIVVSGRTEIEPFIQSGKFKERVEITWKYEADSKGMPNETTGKLMEEVQTVLKQAMEKDKLAIFTGIYTGDGERTWVFYTRNIPAFGRMLNETLAPFETLPLTIYTEKDPEWNEYREMCELQDQDNDDEDLDE
;
A
#
# COMPACT_ATOMS: atom_id res chain seq x y z
N MET A 1 -3.86 -15.48 -14.45
CA MET A 1 -2.93 -14.74 -13.57
C MET A 1 -3.17 -15.21 -12.15
N LYS A 2 -2.19 -15.92 -11.59
CA LYS A 2 -2.12 -16.25 -10.16
C LYS A 2 -1.60 -15.00 -9.46
N LEU A 3 -2.21 -14.61 -8.35
CA LEU A 3 -1.74 -13.53 -7.50
C LEU A 3 -1.04 -14.18 -6.30
N GLY A 4 0.27 -14.01 -6.18
CA GLY A 4 1.05 -14.46 -5.03
C GLY A 4 0.78 -13.58 -3.80
N ASP A 5 1.25 -13.97 -2.63
CA ASP A 5 1.15 -13.15 -1.40
C ASP A 5 2.49 -13.01 -0.71
N VAL A 6 3.52 -12.75 -1.51
CA VAL A 6 4.91 -12.56 -1.08
C VAL A 6 5.17 -11.06 -1.06
N TRP A 7 5.80 -10.58 0.02
CA TRP A 7 6.04 -9.17 0.29
C TRP A 7 7.50 -8.97 0.71
N PHE A 8 8.10 -7.87 0.26
CA PHE A 8 9.34 -7.35 0.84
C PHE A 8 9.00 -6.23 1.83
N SER A 9 9.98 -5.82 2.63
CA SER A 9 9.88 -4.61 3.44
C SER A 9 11.22 -3.89 3.43
N ALA A 10 11.16 -2.57 3.36
CA ALA A 10 12.31 -1.67 3.36
C ALA A 10 12.06 -0.48 4.28
N ILE A 11 13.14 0.20 4.69
CA ILE A 11 13.06 1.43 5.49
C ILE A 11 13.45 2.62 4.60
N ALA A 12 12.59 3.63 4.55
CA ALA A 12 12.87 4.90 3.89
C ALA A 12 12.86 6.04 4.93
N GLU A 13 13.64 7.09 4.68
CA GLU A 13 13.55 8.34 5.46
C GLU A 13 12.41 9.21 4.92
N ALA A 14 11.63 9.83 5.80
CA ALA A 14 10.62 10.80 5.39
C ALA A 14 11.28 12.04 4.80
N GLU A 15 10.79 12.54 3.65
CA GLU A 15 11.39 13.69 2.95
C GLU A 15 11.54 14.96 3.81
N ASN A 16 10.70 15.11 4.85
CA ASN A 16 10.62 16.31 5.67
C ASN A 16 10.85 16.07 7.17
N SER A 17 11.25 14.86 7.59
CA SER A 17 11.53 14.56 8.99
C SER A 17 12.55 13.42 9.13
N ASP A 18 13.33 13.42 10.21
CA ASP A 18 14.24 12.29 10.57
C ASP A 18 13.46 11.02 10.99
N ARG A 19 12.21 10.85 10.55
CA ARG A 19 11.34 9.74 10.92
C ARG A 19 11.37 8.69 9.82
N MET A 20 11.43 7.44 10.26
CA MET A 20 11.43 6.28 9.39
C MET A 20 10.02 5.99 8.88
N ILE A 21 9.95 5.64 7.59
CA ILE A 21 8.79 5.09 6.92
C ILE A 21 9.09 3.64 6.60
N VAL A 22 8.27 2.73 7.11
CA VAL A 22 8.30 1.33 6.71
C VAL A 22 7.52 1.20 5.41
N VAL A 23 8.20 0.71 4.37
CA VAL A 23 7.62 0.44 3.06
C VAL A 23 7.51 -1.06 2.90
N SER A 24 6.33 -1.57 2.54
CA SER A 24 6.13 -2.97 2.19
C SER A 24 5.55 -3.06 0.79
N GLY A 25 6.28 -3.69 -0.12
CA GLY A 25 5.82 -3.92 -1.50
C GLY A 25 5.54 -5.39 -1.77
N ARG A 26 4.54 -5.66 -2.61
CA ARG A 26 4.18 -7.03 -3.00
C ARG A 26 4.94 -7.47 -4.23
N THR A 27 5.57 -8.65 -4.17
CA THR A 27 6.31 -9.22 -5.29
C THR A 27 5.42 -10.09 -6.19
N GLU A 28 6.01 -10.62 -7.26
CA GLU A 28 5.33 -11.49 -8.24
C GLU A 28 4.15 -10.83 -8.99
N ILE A 29 4.12 -9.50 -9.10
CA ILE A 29 3.02 -8.78 -9.73
C ILE A 29 3.20 -8.47 -11.23
N GLU A 30 4.37 -8.77 -11.80
CA GLU A 30 4.71 -8.49 -13.21
C GLU A 30 3.64 -8.97 -14.23
N PRO A 31 2.99 -10.15 -14.08
CA PRO A 31 1.90 -10.55 -14.98
C PRO A 31 0.72 -9.58 -15.02
N PHE A 32 0.47 -8.84 -13.92
CA PHE A 32 -0.61 -7.85 -13.83
C PHE A 32 -0.22 -6.55 -14.54
N ILE A 33 1.04 -6.12 -14.42
CA ILE A 33 1.62 -4.99 -15.16
C ILE A 33 1.53 -5.26 -16.66
N GLN A 34 2.07 -6.40 -17.11
CA GLN A 34 2.07 -6.82 -18.53
C GLN A 34 0.67 -7.00 -19.11
N SER A 35 -0.34 -7.24 -18.28
CA SER A 35 -1.72 -7.34 -18.75
C SER A 35 -2.25 -6.04 -19.33
N GLY A 36 -1.68 -4.89 -18.91
CA GLY A 36 -2.14 -3.55 -19.29
C GLY A 36 -3.57 -3.23 -18.82
N LYS A 37 -4.14 -4.01 -17.90
CA LYS A 37 -5.53 -3.84 -17.45
C LYS A 37 -5.67 -2.88 -16.28
N PHE A 38 -4.64 -2.78 -15.46
CA PHE A 38 -4.62 -1.99 -14.24
C PHE A 38 -3.74 -0.78 -14.50
N LYS A 39 -4.35 0.39 -14.69
CA LYS A 39 -3.66 1.63 -15.11
C LYS A 39 -3.97 2.81 -14.20
N GLU A 40 -4.78 2.57 -13.18
CA GLU A 40 -5.26 3.59 -12.26
C GLU A 40 -4.74 3.22 -10.88
N ARG A 41 -3.88 4.06 -10.33
CA ARG A 41 -3.39 3.98 -8.96
C ARG A 41 -4.44 4.58 -8.04
N VAL A 42 -4.67 3.91 -6.92
CA VAL A 42 -5.49 4.39 -5.82
C VAL A 42 -4.68 4.30 -4.54
N GLU A 43 -4.63 5.41 -3.83
CA GLU A 43 -4.00 5.50 -2.52
C GLU A 43 -5.07 5.79 -1.49
N ILE A 44 -5.08 5.00 -0.42
CA ILE A 44 -5.95 5.19 0.73
C ILE A 44 -5.05 5.51 1.91
N THR A 45 -5.09 6.76 2.36
CA THR A 45 -4.25 7.25 3.46
C THR A 45 -5.08 7.40 4.73
N TRP A 46 -4.52 6.93 5.84
CA TRP A 46 -5.08 7.06 7.17
C TRP A 46 -4.07 7.80 8.05
N LYS A 47 -4.45 9.00 8.52
CA LYS A 47 -3.65 9.79 9.47
C LYS A 47 -3.92 9.38 10.92
N TYR A 48 -2.87 9.24 11.72
CA TYR A 48 -2.94 8.82 13.11
C TYR A 48 -2.00 9.62 14.01
N GLU A 49 -2.28 9.57 15.31
CA GLU A 49 -1.34 10.09 16.32
C GLU A 49 -0.14 9.14 16.43
N ALA A 50 1.00 9.62 15.93
CA ALA A 50 2.25 8.88 15.92
C ALA A 50 2.90 8.83 17.31
N ASP A 51 3.52 7.70 17.63
CA ASP A 51 4.43 7.60 18.77
C ASP A 51 5.78 8.29 18.49
N SER A 52 6.75 8.15 19.41
CA SER A 52 8.08 8.76 19.23
C SER A 52 8.86 8.24 18.03
N LYS A 53 8.44 7.13 17.43
CA LYS A 53 9.03 6.51 16.23
C LYS A 53 8.22 6.78 14.97
N GLY A 54 7.13 7.55 15.05
CA GLY A 54 6.26 7.82 13.92
C GLY A 54 5.24 6.71 13.63
N MET A 55 5.07 5.73 14.53
CA MET A 55 4.24 4.54 14.34
C MET A 55 2.88 4.67 15.05
N PRO A 56 1.83 3.95 14.60
CA PRO A 56 0.53 4.00 15.24
C PRO A 56 0.56 3.27 16.59
N ASN A 57 -0.28 3.70 17.53
CA ASN A 57 -0.52 2.94 18.76
C ASN A 57 -1.15 1.57 18.46
N GLU A 58 -1.09 0.64 19.42
CA GLU A 58 -1.55 -0.74 19.25
C GLU A 58 -3.03 -0.86 18.84
N THR A 59 -3.90 0.00 19.39
CA THR A 59 -5.35 -0.06 19.10
C THR A 59 -5.62 0.39 17.67
N THR A 60 -5.04 1.51 17.26
CA THR A 60 -5.13 2.03 15.89
C THR A 60 -4.50 1.06 14.89
N GLY A 61 -3.34 0.50 15.21
CA GLY A 61 -2.64 -0.47 14.37
C GLY A 61 -3.49 -1.71 14.09
N LYS A 62 -4.12 -2.29 15.11
CA LYS A 62 -5.04 -3.45 14.96
C LYS A 62 -6.22 -3.13 14.06
N LEU A 63 -6.83 -1.96 14.23
CA LEU A 63 -7.96 -1.55 13.39
C LEU A 63 -7.53 -1.34 11.93
N MET A 64 -6.36 -0.76 11.69
CA MET A 64 -5.79 -0.62 10.35
C MET A 64 -5.53 -1.97 9.69
N GLU A 65 -5.04 -2.97 10.44
CA GLU A 65 -4.84 -4.33 9.92
C GLU A 65 -6.16 -5.02 9.56
N GLU A 66 -7.20 -4.82 10.36
CA GLU A 66 -8.54 -5.35 10.06
C GLU A 66 -9.09 -4.73 8.76
N VAL A 67 -9.02 -3.39 8.65
CA VAL A 67 -9.44 -2.64 7.46
C VAL A 67 -8.65 -3.06 6.22
N GLN A 68 -7.32 -3.15 6.33
CA GLN A 68 -6.46 -3.65 5.25
C GLN A 68 -6.89 -5.04 4.80
N THR A 69 -7.16 -5.94 5.74
CA THR A 69 -7.54 -7.34 5.45
C THR A 69 -8.83 -7.41 4.65
N VAL A 70 -9.88 -6.70 5.09
CA VAL A 70 -11.17 -6.73 4.39
C VAL A 70 -11.09 -6.06 3.03
N LEU A 71 -10.33 -4.96 2.90
CA LEU A 71 -10.13 -4.27 1.62
C LEU A 71 -9.39 -5.15 0.63
N LYS A 72 -8.27 -5.75 1.03
CA LYS A 72 -7.50 -6.67 0.20
C LYS A 72 -8.39 -7.81 -0.30
N GLN A 73 -9.13 -8.48 0.60
CA GLN A 73 -10.02 -9.57 0.23
C GLN A 73 -11.11 -9.15 -0.76
N ALA A 74 -11.78 -8.02 -0.51
CA ALA A 74 -12.86 -7.53 -1.36
C ALA A 74 -12.36 -7.12 -2.75
N MET A 75 -11.24 -6.40 -2.82
CA MET A 75 -10.68 -5.88 -4.07
C MET A 75 -10.07 -6.99 -4.94
N GLU A 76 -9.48 -8.02 -4.32
CA GLU A 76 -8.75 -9.07 -5.05
C GLU A 76 -9.61 -10.26 -5.47
N LYS A 77 -10.78 -10.47 -4.84
CA LYS A 77 -11.70 -11.59 -5.13
C LYS A 77 -11.94 -11.79 -6.64
N ASP A 78 -12.28 -10.71 -7.33
CA ASP A 78 -12.50 -10.69 -8.78
C ASP A 78 -11.38 -9.94 -9.52
N LYS A 79 -10.24 -9.71 -8.84
CA LYS A 79 -9.11 -8.90 -9.31
C LYS A 79 -9.57 -7.52 -9.78
N LEU A 80 -10.50 -6.90 -9.07
CA LEU A 80 -10.94 -5.53 -9.37
C LEU A 80 -9.74 -4.58 -9.26
N ALA A 81 -9.00 -4.73 -8.16
CA ALA A 81 -7.71 -4.12 -7.95
C ALA A 81 -6.71 -5.12 -7.36
N ILE A 82 -5.44 -4.81 -7.49
CA ILE A 82 -4.32 -5.53 -6.87
C ILE A 82 -3.78 -4.64 -5.75
N PHE A 83 -3.64 -5.20 -4.55
CA PHE A 83 -2.98 -4.53 -3.44
C PHE A 83 -1.47 -4.70 -3.58
N THR A 84 -0.75 -3.59 -3.69
CA THR A 84 0.65 -3.59 -4.15
C THR A 84 1.62 -3.04 -3.14
N GLY A 85 1.17 -2.16 -2.24
CA GLY A 85 2.08 -1.49 -1.31
C GLY A 85 1.44 -0.94 -0.06
N ILE A 86 2.29 -0.78 0.96
CA ILE A 86 1.97 -0.18 2.24
C ILE A 86 3.11 0.77 2.60
N TYR A 87 2.78 2.01 2.90
CA TYR A 87 3.68 2.95 3.57
C TYR A 87 3.16 3.15 4.98
N THR A 88 4.00 3.02 6.00
CA THR A 88 3.64 3.32 7.39
C THR A 88 4.77 4.09 8.06
N GLY A 89 4.50 5.32 8.45
CA GLY A 89 5.44 6.16 9.18
C GLY A 89 4.95 7.60 9.23
N ASP A 90 5.69 8.43 9.95
CA ASP A 90 5.43 9.86 10.10
C ASP A 90 3.96 10.25 10.38
N GLY A 91 3.24 9.42 11.15
CA GLY A 91 1.85 9.71 11.52
C GLY A 91 0.81 9.38 10.45
N GLU A 92 1.18 8.64 9.40
CA GLU A 92 0.22 8.12 8.44
C GLU A 92 0.54 6.72 7.92
N ARG A 93 -0.50 6.07 7.41
CA ARG A 93 -0.43 4.79 6.72
C ARG A 93 -1.13 4.93 5.39
N THR A 94 -0.46 4.57 4.31
CA THR A 94 -0.99 4.62 2.95
C THR A 94 -1.02 3.22 2.35
N TRP A 95 -2.18 2.81 1.85
CA TRP A 95 -2.37 1.59 1.09
C TRP A 95 -2.44 1.89 -0.40
N VAL A 96 -1.59 1.24 -1.19
CA VAL A 96 -1.53 1.42 -2.64
C VAL A 96 -2.22 0.25 -3.34
N PHE A 97 -3.16 0.59 -4.22
CA PHE A 97 -3.86 -0.34 -5.09
C PHE A 97 -3.73 0.08 -6.54
N TYR A 98 -3.64 -0.89 -7.44
CA TYR A 98 -3.82 -0.66 -8.88
C TYR A 98 -5.13 -1.29 -9.32
N THR A 99 -6.02 -0.49 -9.93
CA THR A 99 -7.38 -0.90 -10.31
C THR A 99 -7.61 -0.82 -11.81
N ARG A 100 -8.58 -1.63 -12.28
CA ARG A 100 -9.08 -1.59 -13.67
C ARG A 100 -10.22 -0.59 -13.87
N ASN A 101 -10.86 -0.17 -12.77
CA ASN A 101 -12.07 0.66 -12.84
C ASN A 101 -12.29 1.44 -11.52
N ILE A 102 -12.03 2.75 -11.55
CA ILE A 102 -12.18 3.64 -10.39
C ILE A 102 -13.63 3.67 -9.85
N PRO A 103 -14.69 3.82 -10.68
CA PRO A 103 -16.06 3.81 -10.16
C PRO A 103 -16.45 2.52 -9.43
N ALA A 104 -16.02 1.36 -9.93
CA ALA A 104 -16.29 0.07 -9.28
C ALA A 104 -15.45 -0.09 -8.01
N PHE A 105 -14.19 0.39 -8.00
CA PHE A 105 -13.35 0.43 -6.80
C PHE A 105 -14.02 1.24 -5.70
N GLY A 106 -14.48 2.47 -5.99
CA GLY A 106 -15.12 3.34 -5.00
C GLY A 106 -16.41 2.74 -4.42
N ARG A 107 -17.21 2.02 -5.23
CA ARG A 107 -18.38 1.29 -4.73
C ARG A 107 -17.98 0.16 -3.79
N MET A 108 -17.04 -0.69 -4.22
CA MET A 108 -16.54 -1.81 -3.41
C MET A 108 -15.93 -1.32 -2.10
N LEU A 109 -15.19 -0.20 -2.13
CA LEU A 109 -14.62 0.44 -0.95
C LEU A 109 -15.69 0.82 0.06
N ASN A 110 -16.72 1.56 -0.37
CA ASN A 110 -17.82 1.97 0.50
C ASN A 110 -18.61 0.78 1.06
N GLU A 111 -18.90 -0.24 0.23
CA GLU A 111 -19.60 -1.45 0.66
C GLU A 111 -18.79 -2.24 1.69
N THR A 112 -17.49 -2.37 1.48
CA THR A 112 -16.58 -3.12 2.36
C THR A 112 -16.39 -2.42 3.71
N LEU A 113 -16.35 -1.08 3.71
CA LEU A 113 -16.12 -0.29 4.91
C LEU A 113 -17.40 0.10 5.66
N ALA A 114 -18.59 -0.15 5.09
CA ALA A 114 -19.87 0.16 5.72
C ALA A 114 -20.07 -0.40 7.15
N PRO A 115 -19.50 -1.56 7.54
CA PRO A 115 -19.61 -2.06 8.90
C PRO A 115 -18.75 -1.33 9.95
N PHE A 116 -17.75 -0.55 9.53
CA PHE A 116 -16.85 0.17 10.44
C PHE A 116 -17.44 1.50 10.88
N GLU A 117 -17.00 2.01 12.03
CA GLU A 117 -17.21 3.42 12.37
C GLU A 117 -16.52 4.32 11.35
N THR A 118 -16.90 5.60 11.30
CA THR A 118 -16.33 6.57 10.36
C THR A 118 -14.81 6.63 10.51
N LEU A 119 -14.11 6.15 9.49
CA LEU A 119 -12.65 6.11 9.44
C LEU A 119 -12.08 7.43 8.87
N PRO A 120 -10.95 7.95 9.38
CA PRO A 120 -10.33 9.19 8.90
C PRO A 120 -9.49 8.95 7.63
N LEU A 121 -10.13 8.43 6.58
CA LEU A 121 -9.49 8.07 5.32
C LEU A 121 -9.51 9.23 4.33
N THR A 122 -8.39 9.44 3.65
CA THR A 122 -8.30 10.27 2.44
C THR A 122 -7.93 9.40 1.25
N ILE A 123 -8.53 9.67 0.10
CA ILE A 123 -8.34 8.86 -1.10
C ILE A 123 -7.76 9.74 -2.20
N TYR A 124 -6.66 9.29 -2.79
CA TYR A 124 -6.07 9.86 -3.99
C TYR A 124 -6.13 8.84 -5.14
N THR A 125 -6.34 9.33 -6.36
CA THR A 125 -6.41 8.48 -7.55
C THR A 125 -5.71 9.14 -8.71
N GLU A 126 -4.91 8.38 -9.46
CA GLU A 126 -4.17 8.87 -10.60
C GLU A 126 -4.03 7.79 -11.68
N LYS A 127 -3.87 8.24 -12.93
CA LYS A 127 -3.47 7.36 -14.03
C LYS A 127 -1.98 7.09 -13.95
N ASP A 128 -1.63 5.84 -13.66
CA ASP A 128 -0.26 5.36 -13.67
C ASP A 128 -0.19 4.07 -14.53
N PRO A 129 -0.25 4.20 -15.87
CA PRO A 129 -0.20 3.05 -16.77
C PRO A 129 1.17 2.36 -16.76
N GLU A 130 2.21 3.08 -16.37
CA GLU A 130 3.58 2.60 -16.30
C GLU A 130 3.92 2.01 -14.94
N TRP A 131 3.05 2.12 -13.94
CA TRP A 131 3.29 1.63 -12.59
C TRP A 131 4.54 2.25 -11.95
N ASN A 132 4.76 3.55 -12.19
CA ASN A 132 5.93 4.27 -11.68
C ASN A 132 6.02 4.16 -10.15
N GLU A 133 4.90 4.36 -9.44
CA GLU A 133 4.88 4.27 -7.97
C GLU A 133 5.32 2.89 -7.47
N TYR A 134 4.89 1.82 -8.15
CA TYR A 134 5.29 0.48 -7.74
C TYR A 134 6.77 0.19 -8.07
N ARG A 135 7.26 0.72 -9.20
CA ARG A 135 8.68 0.55 -9.58
C ARG A 135 9.59 1.30 -8.62
N GLU A 136 9.28 2.54 -8.29
CA GLU A 136 9.99 3.33 -7.28
C GLU A 136 10.02 2.61 -5.93
N MET A 137 8.90 2.01 -5.53
CA MET A 137 8.84 1.19 -4.31
C MET A 137 9.76 -0.04 -4.37
N CYS A 138 9.90 -0.70 -5.52
CA CYS A 138 10.82 -1.83 -5.70
C CYS A 138 12.29 -1.41 -5.63
N GLU A 139 12.64 -0.19 -6.04
CA GLU A 139 14.03 0.29 -5.96
C GLU A 139 14.52 0.36 -4.50
N LEU A 140 13.62 0.52 -3.52
CA LEU A 140 13.95 0.46 -2.10
C LEU A 140 14.35 -0.95 -1.64
N GLN A 141 13.80 -1.99 -2.26
CA GLN A 141 14.18 -3.37 -1.98
C GLN A 141 15.65 -3.63 -2.39
N ASP A 142 16.05 -3.08 -3.52
CA ASP A 142 17.40 -3.28 -4.06
C ASP A 142 18.46 -2.54 -3.24
N GLN A 143 18.13 -1.35 -2.71
CA GLN A 143 19.03 -0.58 -1.84
C GLN A 143 19.33 -1.28 -0.51
N ASP A 144 18.31 -1.87 0.14
CA ASP A 144 18.51 -2.63 1.38
C ASP A 144 19.39 -3.88 1.17
N ASN A 145 19.35 -4.50 -0.03
CA ASN A 145 20.20 -5.66 -0.32
C ASN A 145 21.66 -5.29 -0.60
N ASP A 146 21.92 -4.12 -1.20
CA ASP A 146 23.28 -3.65 -1.52
C ASP A 146 24.05 -3.19 -0.25
N ASP A 147 23.35 -2.71 0.78
CA ASP A 147 23.97 -2.31 2.06
C ASP A 147 24.40 -3.52 2.93
N GLU A 148 23.82 -4.71 2.72
CA GLU A 148 24.24 -5.95 3.40
C GLU A 148 25.57 -6.53 2.86
N ASP A 149 26.00 -6.13 1.65
CA ASP A 149 27.20 -6.64 0.98
C ASP A 149 28.49 -5.82 1.29
N LEU A 150 28.41 -4.82 2.17
CA LEU A 150 29.54 -3.94 2.54
C LEU A 150 30.26 -4.32 3.85
N ASP A 151 29.84 -5.41 4.50
CA ASP A 151 30.38 -5.90 5.78
C ASP A 151 31.29 -7.17 5.63
N GLU A 152 32.11 -7.27 4.56
CA GLU A 152 33.22 -8.26 4.46
C GLU A 152 34.63 -7.65 4.56
#